data_AF-A0A2D7PJZ0-F1
#
_entry.id   AF-A0A2D7PJZ0-F1
#
_cell.length_a   1.000
_cell.length_b   1.000
_cell.length_c   1.000
_cell.angle_alpha   90.00
_cell.angle_beta   90.00
_cell.angle_gamma   90.00
#
_symmetry.space_group_name_H-M   'P 1'
#
loop_
_entity.id
_entity.type
_entity.pdbx_description
1 polymer ?
#
loop_
_entity_poly.entity_id
_entity_poly.type
_entity_poly.pdbx_seq_one_letter_code
_entity_poly.pdbx_strand_id
1 'polypeptide(L)'
;PVAYGYGVVVIDSTYPEPAPLPFPLSIIPNALLAGVTREAPRGMHKFDWLPDEDRFVLDWTLDYVDNTDWMPPSVSPQTGLAYIAHKENGRYEYQGIDWDTGELVARWRFPDDSIRWNTWGGMTSFLEDGDLLLGGFFTAKRFNIGHLR
;
A
#
# COMPACT_ATOMS: atom_id res chain seq x y z
N PRO A 1 -1.37 0.46 8.89
CA PRO A 1 -1.16 -0.97 9.25
C PRO A 1 -2.41 -1.78 8.90
N VAL A 2 -2.28 -3.09 8.73
CA VAL A 2 -3.40 -4.03 8.61
C VAL A 2 -3.10 -5.26 9.47
N ALA A 3 -4.13 -5.86 10.08
CA ALA A 3 -3.98 -7.05 10.90
C ALA A 3 -4.93 -8.16 10.41
N TYR A 4 -4.44 -9.40 10.40
CA TYR A 4 -5.21 -10.59 10.09
C TYR A 4 -4.65 -11.79 10.85
N GLY A 5 -5.50 -12.46 11.65
CA GLY A 5 -5.04 -13.45 12.61
C GLY A 5 -4.08 -12.84 13.62
N TYR A 6 -2.90 -13.44 13.78
CA TYR A 6 -1.80 -12.89 14.59
C TYR A 6 -0.79 -12.06 13.79
N GLY A 7 -0.95 -11.98 12.46
CA GLY A 7 -0.06 -11.17 11.63
C GLY A 7 -0.49 -9.71 11.59
N VAL A 8 0.48 -8.81 11.57
CA VAL A 8 0.32 -7.38 11.33
C VAL A 8 1.33 -6.91 10.31
N VAL A 9 0.86 -6.16 9.31
CA VAL A 9 1.70 -5.45 8.36
C VAL A 9 1.74 -3.97 8.71
N VAL A 10 2.95 -3.43 8.80
CA VAL A 10 3.23 -2.00 8.97
C VAL A 10 4.01 -1.49 7.76
N ILE A 11 3.74 -0.25 7.40
CA ILE A 11 4.40 0.42 6.27
C ILE A 11 5.33 1.50 6.80
N ASP A 12 6.45 1.70 6.13
CA ASP A 12 7.32 2.83 6.41
C ASP A 12 6.62 4.11 5.96
N SER A 13 6.42 5.04 6.89
CA SER A 13 5.67 6.29 6.64
C SER A 13 6.47 7.55 6.92
N THR A 14 7.75 7.42 7.28
CA THR A 14 8.64 8.56 7.54
C THR A 14 9.29 8.99 6.23
N TYR A 15 8.96 10.18 5.76
CA TYR A 15 9.57 10.76 4.56
C TYR A 15 11.06 11.03 4.80
N PRO A 16 11.99 10.41 4.05
CA PRO A 16 13.42 10.68 4.21
C PRO A 16 13.79 12.12 3.83
N GLU A 17 13.16 12.61 2.76
CA GLU A 17 13.30 13.99 2.27
C GLU A 17 11.91 14.67 2.26
N PRO A 18 11.41 15.14 3.41
CA PRO A 18 10.13 15.82 3.48
C PRO A 18 10.17 17.13 2.68
N ALA A 19 9.01 17.57 2.20
CA ALA A 19 8.88 18.84 1.50
C ALA A 19 9.42 19.99 2.37
N PRO A 20 10.22 20.93 1.80
CA PRO A 20 10.84 22.03 2.52
C PRO A 20 9.83 23.15 2.82
N LEU A 21 8.70 22.79 3.41
CA LEU A 21 7.62 23.68 3.82
C LEU A 21 7.25 23.38 5.28
N PRO A 22 6.84 24.39 6.06
CA PRO A 22 6.36 24.16 7.41
C PRO A 22 5.05 23.35 7.38
N PHE A 23 4.80 22.59 8.44
CA PHE A 23 3.48 22.01 8.67
C PHE A 23 2.42 23.11 8.82
N PRO A 24 1.20 22.97 8.25
CA PRO A 24 0.67 21.82 7.51
C PRO A 24 0.90 21.86 5.99
N LEU A 25 1.58 22.89 5.46
CA LEU A 25 1.78 23.06 4.02
C LEU A 25 2.61 21.94 3.38
N SER A 26 3.42 21.22 4.17
CA SER A 26 4.19 20.07 3.70
C SER A 26 3.37 18.80 3.46
N ILE A 27 2.14 18.67 3.99
CA ILE A 27 1.33 17.44 3.89
C ILE A 27 1.05 17.08 2.44
N ILE A 28 0.51 18.02 1.67
CA ILE A 28 0.11 17.81 0.28
C ILE A 28 1.31 17.45 -0.63
N PRO A 29 2.42 18.22 -0.66
CA PRO A 29 3.57 17.84 -1.48
C PRO A 29 4.24 16.55 -1.02
N ASN A 30 4.16 16.17 0.27
CA ASN A 30 4.59 14.86 0.73
C ASN A 30 3.71 13.75 0.17
N ALA A 31 2.40 13.82 0.40
CA ALA A 31 1.45 12.79 0.00
C ALA A 31 1.28 12.62 -1.51
N LEU A 32 1.62 13.65 -2.30
CA LEU A 32 1.36 13.66 -3.74
C LEU A 32 2.62 13.61 -4.61
N LEU A 33 3.76 14.14 -4.15
CA LEU A 33 4.93 14.37 -5.00
C LEU A 33 6.21 13.67 -4.54
N ALA A 34 6.20 13.04 -3.35
CA ALA A 34 7.32 12.16 -2.95
C ALA A 34 7.42 10.97 -3.91
N GLY A 35 8.62 10.40 -4.07
CA GLY A 35 8.91 9.36 -5.06
C GLY A 35 9.05 9.84 -6.51
N VAL A 36 8.68 11.09 -6.80
CA VAL A 36 8.89 11.76 -8.10
C VAL A 36 9.85 12.94 -7.97
N THR A 37 9.62 13.79 -6.97
CA THR A 37 10.41 15.03 -6.78
C THR A 37 11.46 14.91 -5.69
N ARG A 38 11.33 13.91 -4.81
CA ARG A 38 12.11 13.66 -3.58
C ARG A 38 12.03 12.19 -3.23
N GLU A 39 12.87 11.71 -2.31
CA GLU A 39 12.78 10.33 -1.83
C GLU A 39 11.41 10.06 -1.15
N ALA A 40 10.78 8.93 -1.51
CA ALA A 40 9.57 8.45 -0.86
C ALA A 40 9.91 7.64 0.40
N PRO A 41 9.00 7.59 1.39
CA PRO A 41 9.07 6.54 2.39
C PRO A 41 8.90 5.19 1.70
N ARG A 42 9.87 4.29 1.88
CA ARG A 42 9.90 2.98 1.24
C ARG A 42 10.09 1.90 2.28
N GLY A 43 9.30 0.83 2.17
CA GLY A 43 9.42 -0.32 3.06
C GLY A 43 8.10 -0.79 3.63
N MET A 44 8.03 -2.08 3.91
CA MET A 44 6.91 -2.71 4.58
C MET A 44 7.39 -3.94 5.33
N HIS A 45 6.82 -4.17 6.51
CA HIS A 45 7.23 -5.25 7.40
C HIS A 45 6.00 -5.99 7.88
N LYS A 46 6.04 -7.33 7.82
CA LYS A 46 5.08 -8.17 8.54
C LYS A 46 5.70 -8.66 9.83
N PHE A 47 4.92 -8.58 10.89
CA PHE A 47 5.22 -9.19 12.17
C PHE A 47 4.12 -10.17 12.54
N ASP A 48 4.49 -11.26 13.20
CA ASP A 48 3.55 -12.17 13.85
C ASP A 48 3.57 -11.95 15.36
N TRP A 49 2.38 -11.86 15.95
CA TRP A 49 2.16 -11.83 17.39
C TRP A 49 2.25 -13.25 17.96
N LEU A 50 3.17 -13.47 18.90
CA LEU A 50 3.27 -14.71 19.66
C LEU A 50 2.60 -14.50 21.03
N PRO A 51 1.32 -14.89 21.20
CA PRO A 51 0.56 -14.59 22.42
C PRO A 51 1.13 -15.24 23.68
N ASP A 52 1.74 -16.42 23.56
CA ASP A 52 2.35 -17.14 24.68
C ASP A 52 3.66 -16.49 25.16
N GLU A 53 4.26 -15.65 24.32
CA GLU A 53 5.54 -14.97 24.58
C GLU A 53 5.40 -13.45 24.75
N ASP A 54 4.18 -12.90 24.60
CA ASP A 54 3.86 -11.47 24.68
C ASP A 54 4.78 -10.60 23.80
N ARG A 55 5.08 -11.05 22.58
CA ARG A 55 5.98 -10.34 21.66
C ARG A 55 5.62 -10.48 20.19
N PHE A 56 6.03 -9.48 19.40
CA PHE A 56 6.05 -9.55 17.94
C PHE A 56 7.37 -10.12 17.45
N VAL A 57 7.31 -10.91 16.37
CA VAL A 57 8.46 -11.44 15.65
C VAL A 57 8.37 -10.99 14.20
N LEU A 58 9.48 -10.49 13.65
CA LEU A 58 9.56 -10.14 12.23
C LEU A 58 9.44 -11.42 11.40
N ASP A 59 8.50 -11.41 10.45
CA ASP A 59 8.27 -12.52 9.52
C ASP A 59 8.95 -12.24 8.18
N TRP A 60 8.47 -11.22 7.44
CA TRP A 60 9.06 -10.79 6.18
C TRP A 60 9.13 -9.27 6.03
N THR A 61 9.98 -8.82 5.10
CA THR A 61 10.14 -7.41 4.72
C THR A 61 10.08 -7.22 3.21
N LEU A 62 9.52 -6.08 2.77
CA LEU A 62 9.55 -5.64 1.38
C LEU A 62 10.08 -4.20 1.30
N ASP A 63 11.33 -4.04 0.89
CA ASP A 63 12.01 -2.74 0.94
C ASP A 63 11.62 -1.80 -0.22
N TYR A 64 10.92 -2.32 -1.24
CA TYR A 64 10.63 -1.58 -2.48
C TYR A 64 9.30 -0.81 -2.44
N VAL A 65 8.40 -1.11 -1.50
CA VAL A 65 7.03 -0.58 -1.50
C VAL A 65 7.07 0.92 -1.25
N ASP A 66 6.50 1.72 -2.16
CA ASP A 66 6.48 3.19 -2.05
C ASP A 66 5.20 3.58 -1.32
N ASN A 67 5.35 4.20 -0.15
CA ASN A 67 4.25 4.55 0.75
C ASN A 67 3.90 6.05 0.70
N THR A 68 4.26 6.75 -0.38
CA THR A 68 3.91 8.18 -0.58
C THR A 68 2.42 8.41 -0.36
N ASP A 69 1.59 7.52 -0.90
CA ASP A 69 0.15 7.66 -0.91
C ASP A 69 -0.48 7.24 0.42
N TRP A 70 0.28 6.82 1.44
CA TRP A 70 -0.26 6.47 2.77
C TRP A 70 -1.57 5.64 2.72
N MET A 71 -1.59 4.60 1.88
CA MET A 71 -2.76 3.75 1.71
C MET A 71 -2.68 2.57 2.69
N PRO A 72 -3.67 2.38 3.58
CA PRO A 72 -3.72 1.19 4.40
C PRO A 72 -3.81 -0.07 3.51
N PRO A 73 -2.95 -1.08 3.73
CA PRO A 73 -3.12 -2.36 3.08
C PRO A 73 -4.46 -3.01 3.44
N SER A 74 -4.94 -3.91 2.59
CA SER A 74 -6.13 -4.72 2.85
C SER A 74 -5.82 -6.20 2.66
N VAL A 75 -6.44 -7.10 3.43
CA VAL A 75 -6.20 -8.55 3.34
C VAL A 75 -7.49 -9.26 2.98
N SER A 76 -7.42 -10.22 2.06
CA SER A 76 -8.51 -11.14 1.75
C SER A 76 -8.25 -12.50 2.40
N PRO A 77 -9.03 -12.89 3.43
CA PRO A 77 -8.94 -14.22 4.03
C PRO A 77 -9.22 -15.36 3.05
N GLN A 78 -10.03 -15.10 2.02
CA GLN A 78 -10.44 -16.11 1.06
C GLN A 78 -9.31 -16.47 0.08
N THR A 79 -8.51 -15.49 -0.33
CA THR A 79 -7.43 -15.69 -1.32
C THR A 79 -6.05 -15.77 -0.67
N GLY A 80 -5.92 -15.40 0.61
CA GLY A 80 -4.62 -15.29 1.28
C GLY A 80 -3.77 -14.11 0.79
N LEU A 81 -4.36 -13.18 0.04
CA LEU A 81 -3.62 -12.05 -0.53
C LEU A 81 -3.77 -10.78 0.30
N ALA A 82 -2.66 -10.07 0.49
CA ALA A 82 -2.66 -8.68 0.90
C ALA A 82 -2.52 -7.75 -0.31
N TYR A 83 -3.26 -6.66 -0.28
CA TYR A 83 -3.34 -5.71 -1.36
C TYR A 83 -2.75 -4.37 -0.94
N ILE A 84 -1.74 -3.92 -1.68
CA ILE A 84 -0.90 -2.79 -1.32
C ILE A 84 -0.80 -1.77 -2.46
N ALA A 85 -0.78 -0.49 -2.11
CA ALA A 85 -0.44 0.56 -3.05
C ALA A 85 1.09 0.61 -3.22
N HIS A 86 1.51 0.86 -4.45
CA HIS A 86 2.91 1.09 -4.77
C HIS A 86 3.00 2.06 -5.94
N LYS A 87 4.18 2.64 -6.13
CA LYS A 87 4.49 3.53 -7.24
C LYS A 87 5.88 3.21 -7.75
N GLU A 88 5.95 2.83 -9.00
CA GLU A 88 7.19 2.47 -9.68
C GLU A 88 7.48 3.54 -10.74
N ASN A 89 8.60 4.26 -10.61
CA ASN A 89 9.01 5.33 -11.53
C ASN A 89 7.90 6.36 -11.82
N GLY A 90 7.19 6.81 -10.78
CA GLY A 90 6.10 7.78 -10.87
C GLY A 90 4.76 7.21 -11.34
N ARG A 91 4.72 5.96 -11.81
CA ARG A 91 3.49 5.29 -12.22
C ARG A 91 2.92 4.49 -11.06
N TYR A 92 1.70 4.83 -10.67
CA TYR A 92 0.97 4.12 -9.64
C TYR A 92 0.68 2.68 -10.07
N GLU A 93 0.65 1.78 -9.10
CA GLU A 93 0.12 0.44 -9.26
C GLU A 93 -0.46 -0.09 -7.95
N TYR A 94 -1.37 -1.04 -8.08
CA TYR A 94 -1.84 -1.84 -6.97
C TYR A 94 -1.26 -3.24 -7.09
N GLN A 95 -0.81 -3.81 -5.99
CA GLN A 95 -0.18 -5.12 -5.97
C GLN A 95 -0.95 -6.06 -5.04
N GLY A 96 -1.05 -7.32 -5.43
CA GLY A 96 -1.46 -8.41 -4.57
C GLY A 96 -0.21 -9.21 -4.20
N ILE A 97 0.09 -9.29 -2.90
CA ILE A 97 1.16 -10.10 -2.35
C ILE A 97 0.56 -11.26 -1.55
N ASP A 98 1.26 -12.38 -1.49
CA ASP A 98 0.93 -13.47 -0.59
C ASP A 98 1.14 -13.01 0.87
N TRP A 99 0.14 -13.21 1.73
CA TRP A 99 0.18 -12.75 3.12
C TRP A 99 1.24 -13.47 3.95
N ASP A 100 1.48 -14.75 3.68
CA ASP A 100 2.37 -15.58 4.48
C ASP A 100 3.83 -15.41 4.05
N THR A 101 4.10 -15.18 2.76
CA THR A 101 5.47 -15.10 2.24
C THR A 101 5.92 -13.70 1.85
N GLY A 102 4.98 -12.78 1.61
CA GLY A 102 5.28 -11.46 1.03
C GLY A 102 5.57 -11.48 -0.47
N GLU A 103 5.46 -12.64 -1.13
CA GLU A 103 5.74 -12.77 -2.56
C GLU A 103 4.71 -11.99 -3.41
N LEU A 104 5.18 -11.31 -4.46
CA LEU A 104 4.32 -10.62 -5.40
C LEU A 104 3.56 -11.64 -6.27
N VAL A 105 2.24 -11.71 -6.11
CA VAL A 105 1.36 -12.60 -6.88
C VAL A 105 0.73 -11.87 -8.07
N ALA A 106 0.37 -10.60 -7.89
CA ALA A 106 -0.37 -9.84 -8.89
C ALA A 106 0.00 -8.35 -8.90
N ARG A 107 -0.15 -7.73 -10.08
CA ARG A 107 0.13 -6.31 -10.28
C ARG A 107 -0.88 -5.69 -11.25
N TRP A 108 -1.50 -4.60 -10.82
CA TRP A 108 -2.42 -3.78 -11.60
C TRP A 108 -1.84 -2.37 -11.75
N ARG A 109 -1.17 -2.13 -12.88
CA ARG A 109 -0.62 -0.81 -13.22
C ARG A 109 -1.72 0.14 -13.66
N PHE A 110 -1.71 1.35 -13.14
CA PHE A 110 -2.61 2.40 -13.64
C PHE A 110 -2.23 2.81 -15.07
N PRO A 111 -3.15 3.37 -15.89
CA PRO A 111 -2.94 3.63 -17.31
C PRO A 111 -1.73 4.52 -17.66
N ASP A 112 -1.42 5.51 -16.83
CA ASP A 112 -0.36 6.50 -17.04
C ASP A 112 0.20 6.96 -15.68
N ASP A 113 1.15 7.89 -15.69
CA ASP A 113 1.83 8.48 -14.51
C ASP A 113 1.08 9.68 -13.91
N SER A 114 -0.17 9.92 -14.32
CA SER A 114 -0.95 11.04 -13.81
C SER A 114 -1.23 10.90 -12.32
N ILE A 115 -1.03 11.99 -11.59
CA ILE A 115 -1.34 12.12 -10.16
C ILE A 115 -2.79 11.82 -9.81
N ARG A 116 -3.72 11.83 -10.79
CA ARG A 116 -5.12 11.42 -10.58
C ARG A 116 -5.23 9.99 -10.04
N TRP A 117 -4.24 9.14 -10.30
CA TRP A 117 -4.24 7.75 -9.87
C TRP A 117 -3.82 7.55 -8.41
N ASN A 118 -3.32 8.59 -7.74
CA ASN A 118 -2.95 8.58 -6.33
C ASN A 118 -4.06 8.01 -5.43
N THR A 119 -3.67 7.14 -4.49
CA THR A 119 -4.57 6.45 -3.55
C THR A 119 -4.59 7.07 -2.16
N TRP A 120 -4.15 8.33 -2.03
CA TRP A 120 -4.00 8.97 -0.72
C TRP A 120 -5.29 9.09 0.07
N GLY A 121 -5.24 8.60 1.32
CA GLY A 121 -6.38 8.53 2.23
C GLY A 121 -7.52 7.63 1.74
N GLY A 122 -7.28 6.83 0.70
CA GLY A 122 -8.27 5.92 0.14
C GLY A 122 -8.54 4.72 1.04
N MET A 123 -9.56 3.94 0.66
CA MET A 123 -9.80 2.60 1.18
C MET A 123 -9.98 1.65 -0.01
N THR A 124 -9.57 0.40 0.19
CA THR A 124 -9.84 -0.68 -0.75
C THR A 124 -11.12 -1.37 -0.32
N SER A 125 -12.04 -1.55 -1.25
CA SER A 125 -13.27 -2.31 -1.04
C SER A 125 -13.35 -3.43 -2.06
N PHE A 126 -13.76 -4.60 -1.60
CA PHE A 126 -14.08 -5.72 -2.47
C PHE A 126 -15.52 -5.57 -2.95
N LEU A 127 -15.73 -5.70 -4.25
CA LEU A 127 -17.05 -5.69 -4.87
C LEU A 127 -17.59 -7.12 -4.95
N GLU A 128 -18.91 -7.27 -5.05
CA GLU A 128 -19.59 -8.58 -5.08
C GLU A 128 -19.12 -9.48 -6.23
N ASP A 129 -18.66 -8.89 -7.33
CA ASP A 129 -18.13 -9.63 -8.48
C ASP A 129 -16.62 -9.92 -8.38
N GLY A 130 -16.03 -9.67 -7.22
CA GLY A 130 -14.63 -9.88 -6.90
C GLY A 130 -13.71 -8.73 -7.31
N ASP A 131 -14.20 -7.75 -8.06
CA ASP A 131 -13.39 -6.59 -8.45
C ASP A 131 -12.99 -5.74 -7.22
N LEU A 132 -11.94 -4.94 -7.35
CA LEU A 132 -11.52 -4.00 -6.31
C LEU A 132 -12.00 -2.60 -6.64
N LEU A 133 -12.56 -1.90 -5.66
CA LEU A 133 -12.80 -0.47 -5.71
C LEU A 133 -11.78 0.23 -4.81
N LEU A 134 -10.95 1.08 -5.41
CA LEU A 134 -9.93 1.87 -4.73
C LEU A 134 -10.34 3.33 -4.66
N GLY A 135 -10.38 3.85 -3.44
CA GLY A 135 -10.44 5.29 -3.20
C GLY A 135 -9.13 6.00 -3.52
N GLY A 136 -9.17 7.32 -3.43
CA GLY A 136 -8.00 8.17 -3.54
C GLY A 136 -8.41 9.63 -3.57
N PHE A 137 -7.43 10.52 -3.44
CA PHE A 137 -7.70 11.95 -3.30
C PHE A 137 -8.46 12.56 -4.49
N PHE A 138 -8.21 12.09 -5.71
CA PHE A 138 -8.77 12.68 -6.94
C PHE A 138 -9.91 11.88 -7.58
N THR A 139 -9.91 10.55 -7.47
CA THR A 139 -10.92 9.69 -8.10
C THR A 139 -10.99 8.34 -7.41
N ALA A 140 -12.17 7.70 -7.48
CA ALA A 140 -12.31 6.28 -7.25
C ALA A 140 -11.92 5.50 -8.52
N LYS A 141 -11.38 4.29 -8.36
CA LYS A 141 -10.96 3.43 -9.47
C LYS A 141 -11.44 2.02 -9.24
N ARG A 142 -12.03 1.41 -10.26
CA ARG A 142 -12.40 0.00 -10.22
C ARG A 142 -11.38 -0.83 -10.99
N PHE A 143 -10.91 -1.90 -10.38
CA PHE A 143 -10.02 -2.87 -10.99
C PHE A 143 -10.72 -4.19 -11.20
N ASN A 144 -10.63 -4.68 -12.42
CA ASN A 144 -10.97 -6.07 -12.70
C ASN A 144 -9.78 -6.95 -12.33
N ILE A 145 -9.95 -7.79 -11.30
CA ILE A 145 -8.87 -8.70 -10.83
C ILE A 145 -8.84 -10.02 -11.61
N GLY A 146 -9.67 -10.16 -12.65
CA GLY A 146 -9.63 -11.27 -13.59
C GLY A 146 -9.86 -12.63 -12.94
N HIS A 147 -8.90 -13.52 -13.08
CA HIS A 147 -8.96 -14.91 -12.60
C HIS A 147 -8.55 -15.08 -11.13
N LEU A 148 -8.14 -13.99 -10.46
CA LEU A 148 -7.76 -13.99 -9.04
C LEU A 148 -8.96 -13.73 -8.10
N ARG A 149 -10.18 -13.97 -8.62
CA ARG A 149 -11.45 -13.90 -7.89
C ARG A 149 -11.61 -15.07 -6.93
#